data_AF-A0A5N6N1T2-F1
#
_entry.id   AF-A0A5N6N1T2-F1
#
_cell.length_a   1.000
_cell.length_b   1.000
_cell.length_c   1.000
_cell.angle_alpha   90.00
_cell.angle_beta   90.00
_cell.angle_gamma   90.00
#
_symmetry.space_group_name_H-M   'P 1'
#
loop_
_entity.id
_entity.type
_entity.pdbx_description
1 polymer ?
#
loop_
_entity_poly.entity_id
_entity_poly.type
_entity_poly.pdbx_seq_one_letter_code
_entity_poly.pdbx_strand_id
1 'polypeptide(L)'
;MMKDRLLLSEVYSGVDELAIARGCENGYVLVRRQSKTNETGVVIKVWLKCDHWGVYKGEPKVRRTGSKKFGCEFELIGKYERSCGGWKLCEVNNEHNHQGAEKLGGHPYAMRLNESKTHLVEQLSNQNMLPRDVLAAIKDQNPDNVSNLRSIYNCDN
;
A
#
# COMPACT_ATOMS: atom_id res chain seq x y z
N MET A 1 21.19 -0.22 -20.08
CA MET A 1 19.96 0.45 -20.54
C MET A 1 18.78 -0.44 -20.15
N MET A 2 18.12 -0.17 -19.03
CA MET A 2 16.90 -0.88 -18.65
C MET A 2 15.72 -0.10 -19.22
N LYS A 3 14.94 -0.76 -20.07
CA LYS A 3 13.72 -0.18 -20.63
C LYS A 3 12.68 -0.17 -19.52
N ASP A 4 12.36 1.01 -19.00
CA ASP A 4 11.16 1.25 -18.20
C ASP A 4 9.96 0.71 -19.00
N ARG A 5 9.49 -0.50 -18.68
CA ARG A 5 8.27 -1.04 -19.26
C ARG A 5 7.11 -0.41 -18.51
N LEU A 6 6.50 0.61 -19.13
CA LEU A 6 5.24 1.18 -18.65
C LEU A 6 4.18 0.08 -18.72
N LEU A 7 3.60 -0.30 -17.58
CA LEU A 7 2.33 -0.99 -17.58
C LEU A 7 1.28 0.00 -18.11
N LEU A 8 0.43 -0.46 -19.04
CA LEU A 8 -0.56 0.37 -19.71
C LEU A 8 -1.47 1.12 -18.70
N SER A 9 -1.58 2.44 -18.92
CA SER A 9 -2.72 3.33 -18.64
C SER A 9 -3.26 3.56 -17.22
N GLU A 10 -2.85 2.84 -16.19
CA GLU A 10 -3.41 3.09 -14.84
C GLU A 10 -2.79 4.32 -14.17
N VAL A 11 -3.66 5.27 -13.84
CA VAL A 11 -3.34 6.51 -13.14
C VAL A 11 -4.02 6.44 -11.78
N TYR A 12 -3.23 6.50 -10.72
CA TYR A 12 -3.75 6.46 -9.34
C TYR A 12 -3.81 7.86 -8.75
N SER A 13 -4.82 8.11 -7.92
CA SER A 13 -5.01 9.41 -7.27
C SER A 13 -3.98 9.63 -6.14
N GLY A 14 -3.58 8.54 -5.48
CA GLY A 14 -2.68 8.58 -4.33
C GLY A 14 -1.64 7.46 -4.30
N VAL A 15 -0.57 7.67 -3.54
CA VAL A 15 0.51 6.68 -3.37
C VAL A 15 0.04 5.45 -2.61
N ASP A 16 -0.82 5.63 -1.62
CA ASP A 16 -1.30 4.53 -0.77
C ASP A 16 -2.33 3.66 -1.52
N GLU A 17 -3.17 4.29 -2.37
CA GLU A 17 -4.01 3.57 -3.33
C GLU A 17 -3.16 2.72 -4.27
N LEU A 18 -2.15 3.31 -4.89
CA LEU A 18 -1.22 2.64 -5.78
C LEU A 18 -0.49 1.46 -5.08
N ALA A 19 -0.05 1.64 -3.83
CA ALA A 19 0.60 0.57 -3.07
C ALA A 19 -0.36 -0.59 -2.72
N ILE A 20 -1.59 -0.26 -2.34
CA ILE A 20 -2.63 -1.24 -1.99
C ILE A 20 -3.06 -2.03 -3.22
N ALA A 21 -3.39 -1.36 -4.33
CA ALA A 21 -3.84 -2.00 -5.56
C ALA A 21 -2.83 -3.04 -6.03
N ARG A 22 -1.56 -2.63 -6.20
CA ARG A 22 -0.55 -3.52 -6.79
C ARG A 22 -0.09 -4.64 -5.85
N GLY A 23 -0.05 -4.38 -4.55
CA GLY A 23 0.33 -5.37 -3.55
C GLY A 23 -0.78 -6.38 -3.29
N CYS A 24 -1.95 -5.89 -2.87
CA CYS A 24 -2.97 -6.72 -2.26
C CYS A 24 -3.61 -7.70 -3.24
N GLU A 25 -3.79 -7.32 -4.51
CA GLU A 25 -4.32 -8.19 -5.57
C GLU A 25 -3.56 -9.51 -5.70
N ASN A 26 -2.27 -9.52 -5.35
CA ASN A 26 -1.39 -10.67 -5.49
C ASN A 26 -0.98 -11.28 -4.14
N GLY A 27 -1.64 -10.88 -3.05
CA GLY A 27 -1.30 -11.33 -1.69
C GLY A 27 0.03 -10.77 -1.18
N TYR A 28 0.53 -9.68 -1.76
CA TYR A 28 1.77 -9.03 -1.35
C TYR A 28 1.50 -7.72 -0.61
N VAL A 29 2.47 -7.28 0.19
CA VAL A 29 2.40 -5.97 0.83
C VAL A 29 3.54 -5.10 0.34
N LEU A 30 3.18 -3.95 -0.23
CA LEU A 30 4.13 -2.94 -0.66
C LEU A 30 4.20 -1.81 0.37
N VAL A 31 5.43 -1.41 0.70
CA VAL A 31 5.71 -0.34 1.65
C VAL A 31 6.52 0.77 0.99
N ARG A 32 6.20 2.01 1.32
CA ARG A 32 6.98 3.18 0.92
C ARG A 32 8.34 3.14 1.62
N ARG A 33 9.42 3.10 0.84
CA ARG A 33 10.79 3.15 1.35
C ARG A 33 11.39 4.54 1.28
N GLN A 34 11.18 5.19 0.16
CA GLN A 34 11.73 6.50 -0.12
C GLN A 34 10.74 7.31 -0.93
N SER A 35 10.83 8.62 -0.78
CA SER A 35 10.14 9.58 -1.61
C SER A 35 11.09 10.70 -2.02
N LYS A 36 10.84 11.28 -3.20
CA LYS A 36 11.49 12.50 -3.66
C LYS A 36 10.42 13.57 -3.75
N THR A 37 10.70 14.71 -3.14
CA THR A 37 9.91 15.93 -3.26
C THR A 37 10.56 16.87 -4.28
N ASN A 38 9.76 17.75 -4.87
CA ASN A 38 10.27 18.89 -5.62
C ASN A 38 10.61 20.05 -4.66
N GLU A 39 11.04 21.18 -5.23
CA GLU A 39 11.40 22.40 -4.48
C GLU A 39 10.23 22.99 -3.68
N THR A 40 8.99 22.73 -4.11
CA THR A 40 7.77 23.17 -3.40
C THR A 40 7.32 22.20 -2.31
N GLY A 41 8.10 21.16 -2.00
CA GLY A 41 7.79 20.15 -0.99
C GLY A 41 6.76 19.09 -1.42
N VAL A 42 6.28 19.13 -2.66
CA VAL A 42 5.31 18.16 -3.20
C VAL A 42 6.04 16.87 -3.57
N VAL A 43 5.51 15.72 -3.15
CA VAL A 43 6.07 14.41 -3.51
C VAL A 43 5.84 14.15 -4.99
N ILE A 44 6.92 13.91 -5.74
CA ILE A 44 6.89 13.67 -7.19
C ILE A 44 7.31 12.26 -7.58
N LYS A 45 7.96 11.53 -6.67
CA LYS A 45 8.42 10.15 -6.90
C LYS A 45 8.42 9.38 -5.59
N VAL A 46 8.01 8.13 -5.64
CA VAL A 46 8.03 7.20 -4.51
C VAL A 46 8.60 5.86 -4.94
N TRP A 47 9.38 5.25 -4.05
CA TRP A 47 9.88 3.89 -4.22
C TRP A 47 9.12 2.98 -3.27
N LEU A 48 8.49 1.97 -3.85
CA LEU A 48 7.69 0.97 -3.16
C LEU A 48 8.41 -0.36 -3.27
N LYS A 49 8.57 -1.02 -2.13
CA LYS A 49 9.23 -2.32 -2.05
C LYS A 49 8.34 -3.31 -1.33
N CYS A 50 8.57 -4.59 -1.56
CA CYS A 50 7.97 -5.63 -0.73
C CYS A 50 8.31 -5.39 0.75
N ASP A 51 7.37 -5.64 1.65
CA ASP A 51 7.56 -5.55 3.11
C ASP A 51 8.65 -6.53 3.61
N HIS A 52 8.79 -7.67 2.93
CA HIS A 52 9.87 -8.65 3.13
C HIS A 52 11.23 -8.25 2.54
N TRP A 53 11.36 -7.02 2.01
CA TRP A 53 12.61 -6.50 1.44
C TRP A 53 13.79 -6.48 2.42
N GLY A 54 14.95 -6.80 1.85
CA GLY A 54 16.26 -6.71 2.48
C GLY A 54 16.53 -7.88 3.42
N VAL A 55 17.74 -7.91 3.96
CA VAL A 55 18.19 -8.93 4.91
C VAL A 55 18.42 -8.31 6.28
N TYR A 56 18.23 -9.09 7.33
CA TYR A 56 18.61 -8.67 8.67
C TYR A 56 20.13 -8.56 8.76
N LYS A 57 20.65 -7.37 9.10
CA LYS A 57 22.08 -7.14 9.32
C LYS A 57 22.30 -7.09 10.83
N GLY A 58 22.71 -8.22 11.40
CA GLY A 58 22.99 -8.36 12.82
C GLY A 58 23.00 -9.81 13.25
N GLU A 59 23.49 -10.08 14.45
CA GLU A 59 23.43 -11.42 15.02
C GLU A 59 21.97 -11.80 15.31
N PRO A 60 21.53 -13.00 14.88
CA PRO A 60 20.17 -13.46 15.12
C PRO A 60 19.96 -13.63 16.63
N LYS A 61 19.17 -12.74 17.23
CA LYS A 61 18.68 -12.93 18.60
C LYS A 61 17.60 -14.00 18.57
N VAL A 62 17.65 -14.96 19.50
CA VAL A 62 16.57 -15.93 19.69
C VAL A 62 15.29 -15.17 19.98
N ARG A 63 14.31 -15.27 19.08
CA ARG A 63 12.98 -14.66 19.20
C ARG A 63 11.94 -15.76 19.00
N ARG A 64 10.81 -15.64 19.70
CA ARG A 64 9.64 -16.52 19.50
C ARG A 64 9.02 -16.37 18.11
N THR A 65 9.33 -15.27 17.42
CA THR A 65 8.85 -14.95 16.07
C THR A 65 10.03 -14.78 15.10
N GLY A 66 9.91 -15.35 13.91
CA GLY A 66 10.93 -15.28 12.86
C GLY A 66 11.15 -13.87 12.30
N SER A 67 12.23 -13.70 11.54
CA SER A 67 12.50 -12.47 10.79
C SER A 67 11.42 -12.28 9.71
N LYS A 68 10.88 -11.06 9.62
CA LYS A 68 9.98 -10.68 8.52
C LYS A 68 10.73 -10.37 7.22
N LYS A 69 12.05 -10.51 7.15
CA LYS A 69 12.87 -10.09 6.01
C LYS A 69 13.44 -11.31 5.29
N PHE A 70 13.03 -11.52 4.04
CA PHE A 70 13.45 -12.64 3.17
C PHE A 70 14.39 -12.20 2.04
N GLY A 71 14.83 -10.94 2.03
CA GLY A 71 15.66 -10.42 0.93
C GLY A 71 14.89 -10.28 -0.37
N CYS A 72 13.56 -10.17 -0.33
CA CYS A 72 12.75 -9.97 -1.53
C CYS A 72 13.18 -8.69 -2.24
N GLU A 73 13.50 -8.77 -3.53
CA GLU A 73 14.03 -7.65 -4.30
C GLU A 73 12.98 -6.87 -5.10
N PHE A 74 11.71 -7.27 -5.00
CA PHE A 74 10.60 -6.59 -5.67
C PHE A 74 10.58 -5.08 -5.38
N GLU A 75 10.52 -4.29 -6.44
CA GLU A 75 10.57 -2.84 -6.39
C GLU A 75 9.79 -2.20 -7.54
N LEU A 76 8.94 -1.24 -7.16
CA LEU A 76 8.21 -0.36 -8.06
C LEU A 76 8.55 1.10 -7.76
N ILE A 77 8.42 1.92 -8.78
CA ILE A 77 8.51 3.36 -8.66
C ILE A 77 7.17 3.97 -9.07
N GLY A 78 6.56 4.73 -8.18
CA GLY A 78 5.49 5.66 -8.53
C GLY A 78 6.09 7.01 -8.92
N LYS A 79 5.74 7.53 -10.10
CA LYS A 79 6.09 8.88 -10.54
C LYS A 79 4.79 9.68 -10.69
N TYR A 80 4.72 10.86 -10.07
CA TYR A 80 3.59 11.75 -10.28
C TYR A 80 3.72 12.42 -11.64
N GLU A 81 2.68 12.31 -12.46
CA GLU A 81 2.62 12.90 -13.79
C GLU A 81 1.49 13.94 -13.85
N ARG A 82 1.89 15.21 -14.00
CA ARG A 82 0.95 16.34 -14.05
C ARG A 82 0.01 16.28 -15.26
N SER A 83 0.47 15.76 -16.40
CA SER A 83 -0.35 15.71 -17.61
C SER A 83 -1.58 14.82 -17.46
N CYS A 84 -1.54 13.82 -16.59
CA CYS A 84 -2.69 12.96 -16.26
C CYS A 84 -3.24 13.18 -14.83
N GLY A 85 -2.70 14.15 -14.08
CA GLY A 85 -3.18 14.48 -12.74
C GLY A 85 -3.03 13.36 -11.71
N GLY A 86 -2.06 12.46 -11.86
CA GLY A 86 -1.95 11.32 -10.96
C GLY A 86 -0.64 10.56 -11.06
N TRP A 87 -0.58 9.41 -10.37
CA TRP A 87 0.61 8.59 -10.24
C TRP A 87 0.66 7.50 -11.30
N LYS A 88 1.81 7.37 -11.97
CA LYS A 88 2.12 6.25 -12.87
C LYS A 88 3.19 5.34 -12.29
N LEU A 89 3.06 4.05 -12.58
CA LEU A 89 3.98 3.02 -12.15
C LEU A 89 5.09 2.76 -13.18
N CYS A 90 6.30 2.56 -12.68
CA CYS A 90 7.42 2.00 -13.41
C CYS A 90 7.93 0.78 -12.65
N GLU A 91 8.02 -0.35 -13.34
CA GLU A 91 8.62 -1.56 -12.77
C GLU A 91 10.15 -1.41 -12.74
N VAL A 92 10.76 -1.69 -11.58
CA VAL A 92 12.23 -1.80 -11.46
C VAL A 92 12.60 -3.27 -11.37
N ASN A 93 11.98 -3.98 -10.44
CA ASN A 93 12.02 -5.43 -10.32
C ASN A 93 10.62 -5.93 -9.99
N ASN A 94 10.05 -6.76 -10.86
CA ASN A 94 8.68 -7.25 -10.74
C ASN A 94 8.59 -8.69 -10.20
N GLU A 95 9.72 -9.27 -9.76
CA GLU A 95 9.76 -10.63 -9.23
C GLU A 95 9.78 -10.66 -7.70
N HIS A 96 8.90 -11.48 -7.13
CA HIS A 96 8.95 -11.87 -5.72
C HIS A 96 9.68 -13.20 -5.58
N ASN A 97 10.53 -13.34 -4.55
CA ASN A 97 11.20 -14.59 -4.22
C ASN A 97 10.41 -15.46 -3.22
N HIS A 98 9.13 -15.14 -3.02
CA HIS A 98 8.24 -15.82 -2.10
C HIS A 98 6.80 -15.81 -2.64
N GLN A 99 5.98 -16.74 -2.16
CA GLN A 99 4.57 -16.77 -2.48
C GLN A 99 3.83 -15.62 -1.79
N GLY A 100 2.76 -15.14 -2.43
CA GLY A 100 1.81 -14.21 -1.84
C GLY A 100 1.04 -14.88 -0.70
N ALA A 101 0.56 -14.08 0.25
CA ALA A 101 -0.29 -14.55 1.33
C ALA A 101 -1.73 -14.79 0.83
N GLU A 102 -2.35 -15.88 1.26
CA GLU A 102 -3.76 -16.18 0.96
C GLU A 102 -4.72 -15.13 1.54
N LYS A 103 -4.38 -14.58 2.71
CA LYS A 103 -5.17 -13.54 3.39
C LYS A 103 -4.23 -12.51 4.01
N LEU A 104 -4.42 -11.25 3.63
CA LEU A 104 -3.69 -10.12 4.21
C LEU A 104 -4.34 -9.54 5.48
N GLY A 105 -5.47 -10.12 5.90
CA GLY A 105 -6.15 -9.78 7.14
C GLY A 105 -5.20 -9.89 8.34
N GLY A 106 -5.01 -8.78 9.07
CA GLY A 106 -4.08 -8.69 10.19
C GLY A 106 -2.74 -8.05 9.86
N HIS A 107 -2.38 -7.84 8.58
CA HIS A 107 -1.18 -7.11 8.23
C HIS A 107 -1.39 -5.60 8.35
N PRO A 108 -0.64 -4.86 9.20
CA PRO A 108 -0.93 -3.45 9.50
C PRO A 108 -0.98 -2.53 8.27
N TYR A 109 -0.10 -2.75 7.29
CA TYR A 109 -0.08 -1.96 6.06
C TYR A 109 -1.22 -2.30 5.10
N ALA A 110 -1.65 -3.57 5.04
CA ALA A 110 -2.73 -3.99 4.15
C ALA A 110 -4.10 -3.54 4.67
N MET A 111 -4.24 -3.45 6.00
CA MET A 111 -5.46 -2.97 6.66
C MET A 111 -5.63 -1.45 6.64
N ARG A 112 -4.69 -0.70 6.05
CA ARG A 112 -4.71 0.76 6.02
C ARG A 112 -5.80 1.26 5.06
N LEU A 113 -6.54 2.27 5.49
CA LEU A 113 -7.47 2.99 4.64
C LEU A 113 -6.67 3.92 3.73
N ASN A 114 -6.95 3.88 2.42
CA ASN A 114 -6.44 4.90 1.50
C ASN A 114 -7.27 6.18 1.61
N GLU A 115 -6.83 7.25 0.97
CA GLU A 115 -7.48 8.57 1.05
C GLU A 115 -8.98 8.52 0.71
N SER A 116 -9.36 7.79 -0.34
CA SER A 116 -10.76 7.62 -0.73
C SER A 116 -11.60 6.93 0.35
N LYS A 117 -11.08 5.84 0.95
CA LYS A 117 -11.75 5.12 2.04
C LYS A 117 -11.79 5.96 3.31
N THR A 118 -10.75 6.72 3.61
CA THR A 118 -10.71 7.67 4.75
C THR A 118 -11.80 8.73 4.60
N HIS A 119 -11.92 9.35 3.43
CA HIS A 119 -12.99 10.31 3.17
C HIS A 119 -14.38 9.68 3.30
N LEU A 120 -14.56 8.43 2.86
CA LEU A 120 -15.81 7.71 3.06
C LEU A 120 -16.11 7.48 4.55
N VAL A 121 -15.11 7.10 5.35
CA VAL A 121 -15.26 6.99 6.81
C VAL A 121 -15.73 8.32 7.39
N GLU A 122 -15.02 9.41 7.12
CA GLU A 122 -15.37 10.75 7.61
C GLU A 122 -16.81 11.15 7.22
N GLN A 123 -17.20 10.92 5.96
CA GLN A 123 -18.54 11.24 5.47
C GLN A 123 -19.63 10.47 6.23
N LEU A 124 -19.46 9.15 6.40
CA LEU A 124 -20.46 8.31 7.05
C LEU A 124 -20.47 8.52 8.58
N SER A 125 -19.31 8.76 9.19
CA SER A 125 -19.18 9.16 10.60
C SER A 125 -19.91 10.48 10.87
N ASN A 126 -19.81 11.47 9.97
CA ASN A 126 -20.56 12.73 10.05
C ASN A 126 -22.08 12.56 9.92
N GLN A 127 -22.54 11.44 9.33
CA GLN A 127 -23.95 11.06 9.28
C GLN A 127 -24.38 10.26 10.53
N ASN A 128 -23.52 10.16 11.55
CA ASN A 128 -23.73 9.40 12.79
C ASN A 128 -23.94 7.89 12.56
N MET A 129 -23.38 7.34 11.47
CA MET A 129 -23.40 5.90 11.26
C MET A 129 -22.47 5.20 12.28
N LEU A 130 -22.86 4.00 12.71
CA LEU A 130 -22.02 3.23 13.62
C LEU A 130 -20.76 2.74 12.88
N PRO A 131 -19.58 2.67 13.53
CA PRO A 131 -18.35 2.17 12.90
C PRO A 131 -18.47 0.78 12.27
N ARG A 132 -19.39 -0.05 12.76
CA ARG A 132 -19.72 -1.36 12.17
C ARG A 132 -20.37 -1.24 10.80
N ASP A 133 -21.30 -0.31 10.66
CA ASP A 133 -22.03 -0.07 9.41
C ASP A 133 -21.14 0.66 8.40
N VAL A 134 -20.28 1.57 8.88
CA VAL A 134 -19.23 2.19 8.06
C VAL A 134 -18.28 1.13 7.49
N LEU A 135 -17.80 0.20 8.33
CA LEU A 135 -16.95 -0.89 7.85
C LEU A 135 -17.67 -1.79 6.84
N ALA A 136 -18.95 -2.07 7.05
CA ALA A 136 -19.75 -2.85 6.10
C ALA A 136 -19.84 -2.13 4.74
N ALA A 137 -20.15 -0.83 4.73
CA ALA A 137 -20.21 -0.03 3.51
C ALA A 137 -18.89 -0.02 2.73
N ILE A 138 -17.74 0.07 3.42
CA ILE A 138 -16.41 -0.01 2.78
C ILE A 138 -16.18 -1.37 2.13
N LYS A 139 -16.60 -2.46 2.79
CA LYS A 139 -16.45 -3.82 2.28
C LYS A 139 -17.40 -4.11 1.12
N ASP A 140 -18.59 -3.51 1.13
CA ASP A 140 -19.53 -3.62 0.01
C ASP A 140 -18.99 -2.94 -1.25
N GLN A 141 -18.29 -1.80 -1.11
CA GLN A 141 -17.64 -1.13 -2.24
C GLN A 141 -16.38 -1.84 -2.73
N ASN A 142 -15.64 -2.49 -1.83
CA ASN A 142 -14.42 -3.21 -2.15
C ASN A 142 -14.35 -4.52 -1.35
N PRO A 143 -14.77 -5.65 -1.95
CA PRO A 143 -14.76 -6.96 -1.31
C PRO A 143 -13.36 -7.42 -0.86
N ASP A 144 -12.30 -6.95 -1.53
CA ASP A 144 -10.91 -7.28 -1.20
C ASP A 144 -10.37 -6.45 -0.02
N ASN A 145 -11.18 -5.55 0.55
CA ASN A 145 -10.80 -4.73 1.68
C ASN A 145 -10.56 -5.57 2.95
N VAL A 146 -9.31 -5.62 3.39
CA VAL A 146 -8.91 -6.35 4.60
C VAL A 146 -8.91 -5.51 5.88
N SER A 147 -9.33 -4.24 5.83
CA SER A 147 -9.46 -3.39 7.01
C SER A 147 -10.47 -3.96 8.02
N ASN A 148 -10.29 -3.58 9.28
CA ASN A 148 -11.14 -4.03 10.38
C ASN A 148 -11.69 -2.84 11.18
N LEU A 149 -12.49 -3.11 12.21
CA LEU A 149 -13.09 -2.06 13.04
C LEU A 149 -12.04 -1.13 13.66
N ARG A 150 -10.87 -1.67 14.03
CA ARG A 150 -9.77 -0.86 14.56
C ARG A 150 -9.25 0.13 13.53
N SER A 151 -9.24 -0.22 12.23
CA SER A 151 -8.89 0.72 11.17
C SER A 151 -9.85 1.91 11.11
N ILE A 152 -11.16 1.69 11.35
CA ILE A 152 -12.17 2.76 11.38
C ILE A 152 -11.94 3.67 12.59
N TYR A 153 -11.82 3.09 13.79
CA TYR A 153 -11.56 3.87 15.00
C TYR A 153 -10.26 4.67 14.97
N ASN A 154 -9.22 4.15 14.30
CA ASN A 154 -7.95 4.86 14.12
C ASN A 154 -8.04 6.00 13.08
N CYS A 155 -9.12 6.06 12.30
CA CYS A 155 -9.35 7.05 11.26
C CYS A 155 -10.23 8.21 11.77
N ASP A 156 -11.20 7.91 12.63
CA ASP A 156 -12.09 8.91 13.24
C ASP A 156 -11.43 9.71 14.39
N ASN A 157 -10.27 9.28 14.90
CA ASN A 157 -9.49 9.92 15.97
C ASN A 157 -8.31 10.72 15.43
#